data_AF-A0A843VC34-F1
#
_entry.id   AF-A0A843VC34-F1
#
_cell.length_a   1.000
_cell.length_b   1.000
_cell.length_c   1.000
_cell.angle_alpha   90.00
_cell.angle_beta   90.00
_cell.angle_gamma   90.00
#
_symmetry.space_group_name_H-M   'P 1'
#
loop_
_entity.id
_entity.type
_entity.pdbx_description
1 polymer ?
#
loop_
_entity_poly.entity_id
_entity_poly.type
_entity_poly.pdbx_seq_one_letter_code
_entity_poly.pdbx_strand_id
1 'polypeptide(L)'
;MLFLLCFYLWCLLQNSVNKVETLKRYKFSLAFENSNEEDYVTEKFFQSLVAGAVPVVVGAPNIQDFAPSRGSILHIRNVDDVESVASRMKYLAANPEAFNQSLRLIFNVMLDVAIDEPITTRFTIKSLFTLLVCTFPVSCGTSTSSATVVRPDLADNLAKGFSSLFSFSMNSSAKIIFFRWKFDGPSDSFKALVDMAAVHSSCRLCIHIATKIREKEEMSPAFKKRPCKCVNKGVTLYHLYVRERGKFDMESIFLRSDNLTLGALESAVLTRFKSQGYVPIWKNERPKILRGGDWKVYRIYPVGISQREALYTFRFNSDADLAKHINNNPCAKLEVIFV
;
A
#
# COMPACT_ATOMS: atom_id res chain seq x y z
N MET A 1 7.05 -21.63 21.88
CA MET A 1 7.92 -21.57 20.69
C MET A 1 7.29 -22.19 19.45
N LEU A 2 6.59 -23.33 19.53
CA LEU A 2 5.87 -23.89 18.38
C LEU A 2 4.63 -23.10 17.93
N PHE A 3 3.97 -22.31 18.79
CA PHE A 3 2.62 -21.81 18.48
C PHE A 3 2.54 -20.65 17.46
N LEU A 4 3.58 -19.82 17.27
CA LEU A 4 3.50 -18.66 16.34
C LEU A 4 4.09 -18.91 14.96
N LEU A 5 5.19 -19.65 14.85
CA LEU A 5 5.62 -20.20 13.56
C LEU A 5 4.55 -21.16 13.01
N CYS A 6 3.90 -21.93 13.89
CA CYS A 6 2.81 -22.80 13.49
C CYS A 6 1.52 -22.03 13.17
N PHE A 7 1.25 -20.83 13.68
CA PHE A 7 0.02 -20.08 13.29
C PHE A 7 0.08 -19.52 11.87
N TYR A 8 1.26 -19.06 11.44
CA TYR A 8 1.50 -18.64 10.06
C TYR A 8 1.51 -19.85 9.11
N LEU A 9 2.09 -20.98 9.52
CA LEU A 9 2.00 -22.25 8.78
C LEU A 9 0.57 -22.81 8.75
N TRP A 10 -0.20 -22.69 9.83
CA TRP A 10 -1.57 -23.19 9.98
C TRP A 10 -2.57 -22.42 9.09
N CYS A 11 -2.42 -21.09 8.99
CA CYS A 11 -3.21 -20.30 8.04
C CYS A 11 -2.87 -20.58 6.57
N LEU A 12 -1.60 -20.91 6.27
CA LEU A 12 -1.16 -21.24 4.90
C LEU A 12 -1.49 -22.68 4.50
N LEU A 13 -1.58 -23.61 5.46
CA LEU A 13 -1.99 -25.01 5.25
C LEU A 13 -3.51 -25.20 5.06
N GLN A 14 -4.31 -24.19 5.36
CA GLN A 14 -5.74 -24.20 5.11
C GLN A 14 -6.07 -23.27 3.94
N ASN A 15 -6.30 -23.86 2.75
CA ASN A 15 -6.94 -23.23 1.59
C ASN A 15 -8.36 -22.65 1.89
N SER A 16 -8.77 -22.61 3.16
CA SER A 16 -10.07 -22.20 3.68
C SER A 16 -10.00 -21.03 4.67
N VAL A 17 -8.82 -20.49 5.01
CA VAL A 17 -8.72 -19.36 5.94
C VAL A 17 -8.36 -18.08 5.22
N ASN A 18 -9.31 -17.13 5.20
CA ASN A 18 -9.03 -15.78 4.76
C ASN A 18 -8.06 -15.11 5.75
N LYS A 19 -6.79 -14.99 5.34
CA LYS A 19 -5.70 -14.43 6.16
C LYS A 19 -6.04 -13.05 6.73
N VAL A 20 -6.55 -12.16 5.88
CA VAL A 20 -6.94 -10.80 6.29
C VAL A 20 -8.08 -10.85 7.30
N GLU A 21 -9.07 -11.72 7.13
CA GLU A 21 -10.17 -11.90 8.09
C GLU A 21 -9.66 -12.35 9.45
N THR A 22 -8.68 -13.25 9.46
CA THR A 22 -8.08 -13.72 10.71
C THR A 22 -7.29 -12.63 11.41
N LEU A 23 -6.48 -11.85 10.66
CA LEU A 23 -5.67 -10.77 11.21
C LEU A 23 -6.50 -9.66 11.90
N LYS A 24 -7.74 -9.42 11.45
CA LYS A 24 -8.65 -8.44 12.08
C LYS A 24 -8.94 -8.71 13.56
N ARG A 25 -8.75 -9.95 14.01
CA ARG A 25 -8.99 -10.37 15.40
C ARG A 25 -7.82 -10.02 16.32
N TYR A 26 -6.69 -9.58 15.77
CA TYR A 26 -5.46 -9.33 16.52
C TYR A 26 -5.09 -7.85 16.49
N LYS A 27 -4.56 -7.35 17.61
CA LYS A 27 -4.06 -5.96 17.72
C LYS A 27 -2.78 -5.74 16.91
N PHE A 28 -1.95 -6.77 16.81
CA PHE A 28 -0.65 -6.75 16.15
C PHE A 28 -0.58 -7.84 15.10
N SER A 29 0.13 -7.57 14.02
CA SER A 29 0.42 -8.53 12.96
C SER A 29 1.92 -8.61 12.75
N LEU A 30 2.50 -9.79 12.89
CA LEU A 30 3.90 -10.01 12.58
C LEU A 30 4.05 -10.09 11.06
N ALA A 31 4.65 -9.06 10.48
CA ALA A 31 4.90 -8.91 9.05
C ALA A 31 6.40 -9.09 8.79
N PHE A 32 6.89 -10.31 9.01
CA PHE A 32 8.31 -10.63 8.81
C PHE A 32 8.55 -11.04 7.36
N GLU A 33 9.53 -10.39 6.75
CA GLU A 33 9.98 -10.69 5.41
C GLU A 33 11.06 -11.76 5.41
N ASN A 34 11.16 -12.47 4.28
CA ASN A 34 12.12 -13.55 4.10
C ASN A 34 13.57 -13.04 4.03
N SER A 35 13.75 -11.77 3.63
CA SER A 35 15.04 -11.08 3.53
C SER A 35 14.94 -9.68 4.12
N ASN A 36 16.06 -9.18 4.64
CA ASN A 36 16.22 -7.79 5.06
C ASN A 36 16.98 -7.03 3.95
N GLU A 37 16.26 -6.73 2.87
CA GLU A 37 16.78 -6.03 1.69
C GLU A 37 16.01 -4.72 1.48
N GLU A 38 16.69 -3.69 0.98
CA GLU A 38 16.07 -2.42 0.64
C GLU A 38 14.91 -2.64 -0.36
N ASP A 39 13.80 -1.92 -0.15
CA ASP A 39 12.56 -2.02 -0.95
C ASP A 39 11.86 -3.40 -0.98
N TYR A 40 12.39 -4.40 -0.26
CA TYR A 40 11.78 -5.73 -0.11
C TYR A 40 10.60 -5.70 0.87
N VAL A 41 9.50 -5.10 0.42
CA VAL A 41 8.23 -4.99 1.14
C VAL A 41 7.12 -5.70 0.37
N THR A 42 6.51 -6.71 0.99
CA THR A 42 5.55 -7.60 0.33
C THR A 42 4.14 -7.45 0.91
N GLU A 43 3.22 -8.31 0.48
CA GLU A 43 1.83 -8.35 0.94
C GLU A 43 1.71 -8.51 2.46
N LYS A 44 2.69 -9.10 3.15
CA LYS A 44 2.66 -9.31 4.61
C LYS A 44 2.47 -7.98 5.36
N PHE A 45 3.18 -6.95 4.91
CA PHE A 45 3.07 -5.61 5.48
C PHE A 45 1.71 -4.98 5.18
N PHE A 46 1.31 -4.92 3.91
CA PHE A 46 0.06 -4.26 3.52
C PHE A 46 -1.19 -4.96 4.04
N GLN A 47 -1.19 -6.30 4.14
CA GLN A 47 -2.28 -7.06 4.72
C GLN A 47 -2.48 -6.75 6.21
N SER A 48 -1.42 -6.38 6.92
CA SER A 48 -1.51 -5.92 8.31
C SER A 48 -2.28 -4.60 8.39
N LEU A 49 -1.99 -3.66 7.49
CA LEU A 49 -2.70 -2.39 7.38
C LEU A 49 -4.17 -2.58 7.00
N VAL A 50 -4.45 -3.42 5.99
CA VAL A 50 -5.83 -3.76 5.56
C VAL A 50 -6.62 -4.43 6.67
N ALA A 51 -5.97 -5.22 7.54
CA ALA A 51 -6.60 -5.85 8.68
C ALA A 51 -6.86 -4.89 9.86
N GLY A 52 -6.33 -3.66 9.81
CA GLY A 52 -6.40 -2.73 10.95
C GLY A 52 -5.57 -3.19 12.15
N ALA A 53 -4.51 -3.97 11.90
CA ALA A 53 -3.59 -4.45 12.92
C ALA A 53 -2.26 -3.67 12.83
N VAL A 54 -1.67 -3.34 13.98
CA VAL A 54 -0.37 -2.66 14.03
C VAL A 54 0.72 -3.60 13.49
N PRO A 55 1.42 -3.26 12.40
CA PRO A 55 2.45 -4.13 11.84
C PRO A 55 3.69 -4.15 12.73
N VAL A 56 4.18 -5.35 13.05
CA VAL A 56 5.48 -5.60 13.65
C VAL A 56 6.38 -6.16 12.57
N VAL A 57 7.36 -5.39 12.13
CA VAL A 57 8.10 -5.65 10.91
C VAL A 57 9.53 -6.06 11.23
N VAL A 58 9.97 -7.13 10.56
CA VAL A 58 11.36 -7.48 10.31
C VAL A 58 11.47 -7.58 8.80
N GLY A 59 12.29 -6.77 8.16
CA GLY A 59 12.31 -6.68 6.70
C GLY A 59 13.07 -5.44 6.25
N ALA A 60 12.64 -4.83 5.15
CA ALA A 60 13.36 -3.72 4.51
C ALA A 60 13.82 -2.63 5.50
N PRO A 61 15.11 -2.20 5.47
CA PRO A 61 15.61 -1.16 6.37
C PRO A 61 14.85 0.17 6.22
N ASN A 62 14.39 0.45 5.00
CA ASN A 62 13.63 1.63 4.60
C ASN A 62 12.10 1.42 4.65
N ILE A 63 11.58 0.41 5.37
CA ILE A 63 10.13 0.15 5.51
C ILE A 63 9.31 1.39 5.91
N GLN A 64 9.93 2.35 6.60
CA GLN A 64 9.28 3.60 6.94
C GLN A 64 8.78 4.33 5.69
N ASP A 65 9.42 4.22 4.52
CA ASP A 65 8.97 4.86 3.27
C ASP A 65 7.66 4.31 2.73
N PHE A 66 7.31 3.09 3.15
CA PHE A 66 6.09 2.38 2.80
C PHE A 66 5.02 2.53 3.88
N ALA A 67 5.38 3.05 5.06
CA ALA A 67 4.46 3.21 6.18
C ALA A 67 3.55 4.44 5.99
N PRO A 68 2.25 4.33 6.35
CA PRO A 68 1.29 5.45 6.32
C PRO A 68 1.83 6.72 6.98
N SER A 69 2.42 6.56 8.16
CA SER A 69 3.08 7.64 8.88
C SER A 69 4.25 7.10 9.71
N ARG A 70 5.12 8.01 10.17
CA ARG A 70 6.10 7.66 11.20
C ARG A 70 5.37 7.21 12.46
N GLY A 71 5.86 6.15 13.10
CA GLY A 71 5.27 5.58 14.31
C GLY A 71 4.02 4.72 14.10
N SER A 72 3.57 4.52 12.85
CA SER A 72 2.46 3.62 12.53
C SER A 72 2.84 2.12 12.55
N ILE A 73 4.13 1.81 12.69
CA ILE A 73 4.69 0.46 12.64
C ILE A 73 5.69 0.26 13.77
N LEU A 74 5.88 -1.01 14.17
CA LEU A 74 6.91 -1.43 15.11
C LEU A 74 8.01 -2.16 14.33
N HIS A 75 9.12 -1.49 14.06
CA HIS A 75 10.21 -2.04 13.24
C HIS A 75 11.30 -2.61 14.14
N ILE A 76 11.61 -3.90 13.98
CA ILE A 76 12.74 -4.60 14.59
C ILE A 76 13.85 -4.65 13.53
N ARG A 77 14.88 -3.81 13.67
CA ARG A 77 16.00 -3.75 12.72
C ARG A 77 17.07 -4.78 13.05
N ASN A 78 17.32 -4.98 14.33
CA ASN A 78 18.28 -5.93 14.86
C ASN A 78 17.72 -6.65 16.10
N VAL A 79 18.51 -7.56 16.66
CA VAL A 79 18.10 -8.36 17.83
C VAL A 79 17.91 -7.50 19.07
N ASP A 80 18.69 -6.42 19.22
CA ASP A 80 18.64 -5.53 20.38
C ASP A 80 17.31 -4.75 20.45
N ASP A 81 16.66 -4.51 19.31
CA ASP A 81 15.35 -3.87 19.25
C ASP A 81 14.22 -4.75 19.83
N VAL A 82 14.41 -6.08 19.91
CA VAL A 82 13.33 -7.04 20.25
C VAL A 82 12.72 -6.72 21.61
N GLU A 83 13.54 -6.43 22.63
CA GLU A 83 13.06 -6.16 23.98
C GLU A 83 12.29 -4.84 24.05
N SER A 84 12.79 -3.80 23.37
CA SER A 84 12.14 -2.49 23.33
C SER A 84 10.79 -2.56 22.58
N VAL A 85 10.74 -3.29 21.46
CA VAL A 85 9.51 -3.50 20.69
C VAL A 85 8.51 -4.35 21.47
N ALA A 86 8.95 -5.41 22.14
CA ALA A 86 8.09 -6.23 23.00
C ALA A 86 7.49 -5.41 24.15
N SER A 87 8.31 -4.55 24.78
CA SER A 87 7.86 -3.63 25.82
C SER A 87 6.84 -2.62 25.28
N ARG A 88 7.07 -2.08 24.08
CA ARG A 88 6.11 -1.21 23.40
C ARG A 88 4.80 -1.93 23.07
N MET A 89 4.85 -3.18 22.63
CA MET A 89 3.65 -3.99 22.38
C MET A 89 2.85 -4.25 23.65
N LYS A 90 3.51 -4.56 24.78
CA LYS A 90 2.86 -4.69 26.10
C LYS A 90 2.20 -3.38 26.53
N TYR A 91 2.90 -2.26 26.40
CA TYR A 91 2.35 -0.94 26.71
C TYR A 91 1.11 -0.63 25.86
N LEU A 92 1.18 -0.80 24.54
CA LEU A 92 0.05 -0.58 23.64
C LEU A 92 -1.10 -1.56 23.92
N ALA A 93 -0.81 -2.81 24.26
CA ALA A 93 -1.84 -3.80 24.59
C ALA A 93 -2.62 -3.42 25.87
N ALA A 94 -1.92 -2.88 26.87
CA ALA A 94 -2.46 -2.47 28.16
C ALA A 94 -3.08 -1.06 28.17
N ASN A 95 -2.69 -0.19 27.24
CA ASN A 95 -3.15 1.20 27.16
C ASN A 95 -4.01 1.44 25.91
N PRO A 96 -5.36 1.42 26.03
CA PRO A 96 -6.27 1.58 24.89
C PRO A 96 -6.12 2.92 24.17
N GLU A 97 -5.80 3.99 24.87
CA GLU A 97 -5.64 5.32 24.29
C GLU A 97 -4.40 5.38 23.39
N ALA A 98 -3.26 4.90 23.89
CA ALA A 98 -2.04 4.80 23.11
C ALA A 98 -2.20 3.87 21.90
N PHE A 99 -2.91 2.74 22.05
CA PHE A 99 -3.22 1.86 20.93
C PHE A 99 -4.10 2.54 19.88
N ASN A 100 -5.14 3.25 20.31
CA ASN A 100 -6.01 4.02 19.41
C ASN A 100 -5.23 5.11 18.69
N GLN A 101 -4.25 5.75 19.33
CA GLN A 101 -3.38 6.73 18.68
C GLN A 101 -2.49 6.06 17.62
N SER A 102 -1.88 4.91 17.92
CA SER A 102 -1.14 4.12 16.92
C SER A 102 -2.01 3.70 15.74
N LEU A 103 -3.26 3.32 16.00
CA LEU A 103 -4.23 3.03 14.96
C LEU A 103 -4.60 4.28 14.16
N ARG A 104 -4.80 5.45 14.79
CA ARG A 104 -5.06 6.72 14.09
C ARG A 104 -3.93 7.06 13.13
N LEU A 105 -2.68 6.80 13.47
CA LEU A 105 -1.55 6.99 12.56
C LEU A 105 -1.67 6.15 11.26
N ILE A 106 -2.22 4.93 11.36
CA ILE A 106 -2.56 4.10 10.21
C ILE A 106 -3.83 4.62 9.50
N PHE A 107 -4.85 4.98 10.29
CA PHE A 107 -6.19 5.34 9.79
C PHE A 107 -6.30 6.76 9.23
N ASN A 108 -5.44 7.69 9.61
CA ASN A 108 -5.45 9.05 9.06
C ASN A 108 -5.15 9.03 7.56
N VAL A 109 -4.29 8.12 7.11
CA VAL A 109 -4.13 7.82 5.68
C VAL A 109 -5.33 7.05 5.15
N MET A 110 -5.94 6.16 5.93
CA MET A 110 -7.14 5.41 5.53
C MET A 110 -8.41 6.25 5.31
N LEU A 111 -8.51 7.43 5.92
CA LEU A 111 -9.69 8.30 5.83
C LEU A 111 -9.40 9.72 5.30
N ASP A 112 -8.13 10.04 5.00
CA ASP A 112 -7.66 11.40 4.66
C ASP A 112 -8.08 12.48 5.69
N VAL A 113 -8.01 12.15 6.98
CA VAL A 113 -8.42 13.04 8.09
C VAL A 113 -7.20 13.68 8.78
N ALA A 114 -7.26 15.00 8.98
CA ALA A 114 -6.24 15.77 9.70
C ALA A 114 -6.22 15.46 11.21
N ILE A 115 -5.04 15.61 11.82
CA ILE A 115 -4.71 15.19 13.20
C ILE A 115 -5.52 15.95 14.27
N ASP A 116 -6.12 17.10 13.93
CA ASP A 116 -6.67 18.06 14.90
C ASP A 116 -8.19 18.05 15.10
N GLU A 117 -8.95 17.20 14.39
CA GLU A 117 -10.39 17.09 14.68
C GLU A 117 -10.61 16.14 15.86
N PRO A 118 -11.05 16.62 17.04
CA PRO A 118 -11.49 15.73 18.09
C PRO A 118 -12.69 14.95 17.53
N ILE A 119 -12.65 13.61 17.64
CA ILE A 119 -13.81 12.75 17.37
C ILE A 119 -14.80 12.96 18.54
N THR A 120 -15.34 14.16 18.64
CA THR A 120 -16.37 14.61 19.56
C THR A 120 -17.43 15.31 18.74
N THR A 121 -18.05 14.59 17.82
CA THR A 121 -19.35 15.00 17.28
C THR A 121 -20.36 13.92 17.65
N ARG A 122 -21.27 14.31 18.54
CA ARG A 122 -22.47 13.59 18.98
C ARG A 122 -23.11 12.84 17.82
N PHE A 123 -23.13 11.51 17.87
CA PHE A 123 -24.07 10.74 17.07
C PHE A 123 -24.77 9.73 17.97
N THR A 124 -26.08 9.93 18.07
CA THR A 124 -27.03 9.24 18.92
C THR A 124 -26.99 7.74 18.68
N ILE A 125 -26.68 6.99 19.75
CA ILE A 125 -26.80 5.53 19.82
C ILE A 125 -28.26 5.16 19.55
N LYS A 126 -28.58 4.74 18.32
CA LYS A 126 -29.89 4.15 18.03
C LYS A 126 -29.88 2.85 17.19
N SER A 127 -28.71 2.35 16.78
CA SER A 127 -28.67 1.14 15.93
C SER A 127 -27.70 0.03 16.39
N LEU A 128 -27.36 -0.03 17.68
CA LEU A 128 -26.39 -1.02 18.23
C LEU A 128 -27.06 -2.12 19.07
N PHE A 129 -28.29 -2.48 18.73
CA PHE A 129 -29.06 -3.54 19.41
C PHE A 129 -29.59 -4.59 18.43
N THR A 130 -28.71 -5.19 17.61
CA THR A 130 -29.04 -6.49 17.00
C THR A 130 -27.77 -7.25 16.59
N LEU A 131 -27.76 -8.53 16.93
CA LEU A 131 -26.81 -9.58 16.56
C LEU A 131 -25.48 -9.68 17.34
N LEU A 132 -25.64 -10.24 18.54
CA LEU A 132 -24.76 -11.29 19.05
C LEU A 132 -25.21 -12.65 18.43
N VAL A 133 -24.35 -13.67 18.52
CA VAL A 133 -24.57 -15.14 18.40
C VAL A 133 -23.99 -15.86 17.15
N CYS A 134 -23.32 -17.00 17.46
CA CYS A 134 -22.90 -18.18 16.65
C CYS A 134 -21.39 -18.25 16.29
N THR A 135 -20.46 -18.97 16.97
CA THR A 135 -20.16 -20.42 17.23
C THR A 135 -19.57 -21.26 16.05
N PHE A 136 -18.44 -21.93 16.30
CA PHE A 136 -17.59 -22.89 15.50
C PHE A 136 -18.24 -24.30 15.30
N PRO A 137 -17.80 -25.31 14.46
CA PRO A 137 -16.43 -25.99 14.40
C PRO A 137 -15.90 -26.77 13.12
N VAL A 138 -14.56 -27.03 13.08
CA VAL A 138 -13.66 -28.20 12.73
C VAL A 138 -13.78 -29.12 11.45
N SER A 139 -12.65 -29.36 10.71
CA SER A 139 -11.94 -30.67 10.43
C SER A 139 -10.85 -30.60 9.31
N CYS A 140 -9.83 -31.48 9.35
CA CYS A 140 -8.55 -31.42 8.59
C CYS A 140 -8.20 -32.76 7.89
N GLY A 141 -7.47 -32.72 6.77
CA GLY A 141 -6.93 -33.87 6.02
C GLY A 141 -5.56 -33.55 5.38
N THR A 142 -4.72 -34.58 5.20
CA THR A 142 -3.25 -34.57 5.04
C THR A 142 -2.71 -34.40 3.61
N SER A 143 -1.61 -33.66 3.42
CA SER A 143 -0.37 -34.10 2.74
C SER A 143 0.67 -32.96 2.60
N THR A 144 1.95 -33.36 2.52
CA THR A 144 3.20 -32.63 2.83
C THR A 144 3.80 -31.77 1.70
N SER A 145 4.44 -30.63 2.05
CA SER A 145 5.74 -30.22 1.46
C SER A 145 6.45 -29.09 2.23
N SER A 146 7.74 -29.34 2.45
CA SER A 146 8.93 -28.61 2.99
C SER A 146 8.96 -27.08 3.16
N ALA A 147 9.47 -26.65 4.33
CA ALA A 147 9.82 -25.27 4.71
C ALA A 147 11.32 -25.17 5.10
N THR A 148 11.94 -24.00 4.89
CA THR A 148 13.35 -23.72 5.24
C THR A 148 13.45 -22.65 6.35
N VAL A 149 14.56 -22.75 7.09
CA VAL A 149 14.83 -22.35 8.47
C VAL A 149 15.11 -20.84 8.65
N VAL A 150 14.39 -20.19 9.58
CA VAL A 150 14.76 -18.90 10.19
C VAL A 150 15.89 -19.13 11.21
N ARG A 151 16.86 -18.20 11.34
CA ARG A 151 17.94 -18.31 12.34
C ARG A 151 17.36 -18.57 13.75
N PRO A 152 17.80 -19.63 14.46
CA PRO A 152 17.22 -20.06 15.74
C PRO A 152 17.19 -18.95 16.81
N ASP A 153 18.25 -18.15 16.86
CA ASP A 153 18.52 -17.18 17.93
C ASP A 153 17.51 -16.02 17.97
N LEU A 154 17.04 -15.60 16.79
CA LEU A 154 16.02 -14.55 16.66
C LEU A 154 14.63 -15.10 17.04
N ALA A 155 14.31 -16.33 16.63
CA ALA A 155 13.04 -16.98 16.92
C ALA A 155 12.83 -17.21 18.44
N ASP A 156 13.90 -17.59 19.15
CA ASP A 156 13.86 -17.89 20.58
C ASP A 156 13.66 -16.64 21.44
N ASN A 157 14.32 -15.53 21.08
CA ASN A 157 14.16 -14.25 21.77
C ASN A 157 12.78 -13.62 21.55
N LEU A 158 12.23 -13.73 20.33
CA LEU A 158 10.85 -13.31 20.03
C LEU A 158 9.83 -14.14 20.83
N ALA A 159 10.02 -15.46 20.91
CA ALA A 159 9.09 -16.34 21.64
C ALA A 159 9.05 -16.04 23.15
N LYS A 160 10.18 -15.65 23.76
CA LYS A 160 10.25 -15.22 25.16
C LYS A 160 9.61 -13.84 25.37
N GLY A 161 9.80 -12.90 24.43
CA GLY A 161 9.23 -11.55 24.51
C GLY A 161 7.70 -11.49 24.34
N PHE A 162 7.14 -12.37 23.49
CA PHE A 162 5.75 -12.28 23.02
C PHE A 162 4.75 -13.25 23.68
N SER A 163 5.18 -14.19 24.53
CA SER A 163 4.29 -15.26 25.01
C SER A 163 3.07 -14.79 25.81
N SER A 164 3.10 -13.57 26.37
CA SER A 164 2.01 -12.99 27.19
C SER A 164 0.97 -12.15 26.42
N LEU A 165 1.10 -12.01 25.08
CA LEU A 165 0.38 -10.99 24.31
C LEU A 165 -0.85 -11.48 23.53
N PHE A 166 -1.22 -12.77 23.60
CA PHE A 166 -2.15 -13.39 22.64
C PHE A 166 -3.62 -13.53 23.08
N SER A 167 -4.02 -12.95 24.20
CA SER A 167 -5.41 -13.05 24.67
C SER A 167 -5.93 -11.70 25.13
N PHE A 168 -6.66 -10.95 24.30
CA PHE A 168 -7.52 -9.84 24.78
C PHE A 168 -8.56 -9.35 23.76
N SER A 169 -9.69 -8.88 24.29
CA SER A 169 -10.85 -8.28 23.62
C SER A 169 -10.60 -6.81 23.22
N MET A 170 -11.14 -6.37 22.07
CA MET A 170 -11.05 -4.99 21.57
C MET A 170 -11.97 -4.03 22.35
N ASN A 171 -11.46 -2.84 22.70
CA ASN A 171 -12.23 -1.75 23.34
C ASN A 171 -13.18 -1.05 22.34
N SER A 172 -14.34 -0.61 22.81
CA SER A 172 -15.43 0.10 22.13
C SER A 172 -14.99 1.23 21.18
N SER A 173 -14.03 2.10 21.55
CA SER A 173 -13.62 3.23 20.69
C SER A 173 -12.77 2.82 19.48
N ALA A 174 -11.88 1.83 19.67
CA ALA A 174 -11.13 1.20 18.57
C ALA A 174 -12.07 0.49 17.61
N LYS A 175 -13.10 -0.18 18.19
CA LYS A 175 -14.18 -0.82 17.46
C LYS A 175 -14.95 0.18 16.60
N ILE A 176 -15.27 1.37 17.11
CA ILE A 176 -16.02 2.39 16.35
C ILE A 176 -15.20 2.89 15.15
N ILE A 177 -13.91 3.20 15.33
CA ILE A 177 -13.02 3.63 14.23
C ILE A 177 -12.83 2.49 13.22
N PHE A 178 -12.66 1.26 13.71
CA PHE A 178 -12.59 0.05 12.90
C PHE A 178 -13.92 -0.28 12.19
N PHE A 179 -15.07 0.03 12.77
CA PHE A 179 -16.37 -0.18 12.11
C PHE A 179 -16.68 0.93 11.12
N ARG A 180 -16.17 2.16 11.34
CA ARG A 180 -16.39 3.29 10.44
C ARG A 180 -15.78 3.06 9.06
N TRP A 181 -14.55 2.56 8.94
CA TRP A 181 -14.00 2.21 7.61
C TRP A 181 -14.72 1.05 6.93
N LYS A 182 -15.37 0.16 7.70
CA LYS A 182 -16.25 -0.88 7.14
C LYS A 182 -17.51 -0.31 6.52
N PHE A 183 -17.91 0.89 6.95
CA PHE A 183 -19.11 1.56 6.51
C PHE A 183 -18.82 2.61 5.42
N ASP A 184 -17.83 3.48 5.65
CA ASP A 184 -17.45 4.58 4.75
C ASP A 184 -16.52 4.12 3.61
N GLY A 185 -15.82 2.99 3.79
CA GLY A 185 -14.77 2.52 2.88
C GLY A 185 -13.44 3.26 3.06
N PRO A 186 -12.32 2.74 2.53
CA PRO A 186 -11.04 3.44 2.60
C PRO A 186 -10.95 4.59 1.60
N SER A 187 -10.13 5.58 1.94
CA SER A 187 -9.68 6.66 1.06
C SER A 187 -8.96 6.13 -0.18
N ASP A 188 -8.88 6.97 -1.21
CA ASP A 188 -8.13 6.65 -2.42
C ASP A 188 -6.62 6.63 -2.17
N SER A 189 -6.12 7.45 -1.24
CA SER A 189 -4.73 7.42 -0.80
C SER A 189 -4.34 6.07 -0.18
N PHE A 190 -5.23 5.49 0.62
CA PHE A 190 -5.03 4.18 1.20
C PHE A 190 -5.17 3.05 0.19
N LYS A 191 -6.15 3.11 -0.72
CA LYS A 191 -6.25 2.16 -1.84
C LYS A 191 -4.94 2.15 -2.64
N ALA A 192 -4.46 3.32 -3.02
CA ALA A 192 -3.19 3.51 -3.72
C ALA A 192 -1.98 2.97 -2.94
N LEU A 193 -1.99 3.06 -1.61
CA LEU A 193 -0.96 2.48 -0.75
C LEU A 193 -1.00 0.95 -0.76
N VAL A 194 -2.16 0.35 -0.52
CA VAL A 194 -2.29 -1.12 -0.41
C VAL A 194 -2.08 -1.82 -1.75
N ASP A 195 -2.38 -1.14 -2.86
CA ASP A 195 -2.13 -1.66 -4.21
C ASP A 195 -0.65 -1.79 -4.55
N MET A 196 0.25 -1.25 -3.74
CA MET A 196 1.68 -1.52 -3.90
C MET A 196 2.01 -3.00 -3.69
N ALA A 197 1.17 -3.73 -2.95
CA ALA A 197 1.28 -5.18 -2.80
C ALA A 197 0.91 -5.95 -4.08
N ALA A 198 0.20 -5.31 -5.02
CA ALA A 198 -0.25 -5.96 -6.25
C ALA A 198 0.91 -6.25 -7.22
N VAL A 199 2.06 -5.59 -7.03
CA VAL A 199 3.29 -5.86 -7.76
C VAL A 199 4.39 -6.22 -6.76
N HIS A 200 4.87 -7.45 -6.86
CA HIS A 200 5.91 -7.98 -5.98
C HIS A 200 7.19 -7.13 -6.03
N SER A 201 7.95 -7.10 -4.93
CA SER A 201 9.17 -6.30 -4.78
C SER A 201 10.18 -6.54 -5.90
N SER A 202 10.40 -7.81 -6.27
CA SER A 202 11.27 -8.18 -7.39
C SER A 202 10.81 -7.60 -8.73
N CYS A 203 9.49 -7.60 -9.01
CA CYS A 203 8.95 -7.00 -10.22
C CYS A 203 9.15 -5.48 -10.24
N ARG A 204 9.00 -4.80 -9.09
CA ARG A 204 9.29 -3.36 -8.98
C ARG A 204 10.76 -3.06 -9.29
N LEU A 205 11.68 -3.87 -8.79
CA LEU A 205 13.11 -3.77 -9.12
C LEU A 205 13.36 -3.99 -10.62
N CYS A 206 12.77 -5.02 -11.23
CA CYS A 206 12.89 -5.26 -12.67
C CYS A 206 12.39 -4.06 -13.49
N ILE A 207 11.24 -3.48 -13.13
CA ILE A 207 10.69 -2.31 -13.80
C ILE A 207 11.62 -1.10 -13.65
N HIS A 208 12.20 -0.90 -12.46
CA HIS A 208 13.18 0.17 -12.23
C HIS A 208 14.41 -0.01 -13.12
N ILE A 209 15.05 -1.19 -13.08
CA ILE A 209 16.24 -1.50 -13.89
C ILE A 209 15.94 -1.31 -15.37
N ALA A 210 14.84 -1.87 -15.85
CA ALA A 210 14.49 -1.79 -17.26
C ALA A 210 14.11 -0.35 -17.68
N THR A 211 13.59 0.47 -16.77
CA THR A 211 13.42 1.91 -16.99
C THR A 211 14.78 2.61 -17.15
N LYS A 212 15.76 2.31 -16.29
CA LYS A 212 17.13 2.86 -16.40
C LYS A 212 17.87 2.42 -17.66
N ILE A 213 17.71 1.17 -18.06
CA ILE A 213 18.26 0.66 -19.32
C ILE A 213 17.67 1.45 -20.50
N ARG A 214 16.34 1.59 -20.56
CA ARG A 214 15.67 2.33 -21.63
C ARG A 214 16.09 3.81 -21.66
N GLU A 215 16.23 4.46 -20.50
CA GLU A 215 16.76 5.84 -20.42
C GLU A 215 18.16 5.93 -21.05
N LYS A 216 19.05 4.98 -20.73
CA LYS A 216 20.40 4.92 -21.30
C LYS A 216 20.39 4.68 -22.81
N GLU A 217 19.53 3.78 -23.29
CA GLU A 217 19.36 3.51 -24.72
C GLU A 217 18.86 4.73 -25.48
N GLU A 218 17.87 5.45 -24.95
CA GLU A 218 17.33 6.67 -25.58
C GLU A 218 18.33 7.83 -25.63
N MET A 219 19.34 7.83 -24.76
CA MET A 219 20.46 8.77 -24.80
C MET A 219 21.53 8.38 -25.84
N SER A 220 21.52 7.15 -26.34
CA SER A 220 22.48 6.68 -27.33
C SER A 220 22.28 7.35 -28.70
N PRO A 221 23.36 7.69 -29.44
CA PRO A 221 23.27 8.19 -30.81
C PRO A 221 22.55 7.24 -31.78
N ALA A 222 22.57 5.93 -31.50
CA ALA A 222 21.91 4.91 -32.32
C ALA A 222 20.38 4.93 -32.18
N PHE A 223 19.84 5.56 -31.12
CA PHE A 223 18.41 5.59 -30.87
C PHE A 223 17.72 6.63 -31.75
N LYS A 224 16.86 6.17 -32.66
CA LYS A 224 16.07 7.04 -33.53
C LYS A 224 14.98 7.73 -32.72
N LYS A 225 15.23 8.97 -32.30
CA LYS A 225 14.26 9.79 -31.56
C LYS A 225 13.10 10.20 -32.47
N ARG A 226 11.88 9.87 -32.07
CA ARG A 226 10.67 10.46 -32.66
C ARG A 226 10.46 11.88 -32.12
N PRO A 227 9.87 12.81 -32.89
CA PRO A 227 9.59 14.14 -32.40
C PRO A 227 8.65 14.11 -31.20
N CYS A 228 9.08 14.67 -30.07
CA CYS A 228 8.29 14.75 -28.83
C CYS A 228 7.22 15.85 -28.87
N LYS A 229 7.29 16.72 -29.87
CA LYS A 229 6.30 17.76 -30.13
C LYS A 229 6.19 18.03 -31.62
N CYS A 230 5.01 18.41 -32.06
CA CYS A 230 4.73 18.81 -33.43
C CYS A 230 3.96 20.15 -33.40
N VAL A 231 4.34 21.11 -34.24
CA VAL A 231 3.64 22.39 -34.33
C VAL A 231 2.81 22.40 -35.61
N ASN A 232 1.50 22.63 -35.47
CA ASN A 232 0.58 22.75 -36.59
C ASN A 232 -0.32 23.97 -36.40
N LYS A 233 -0.29 24.91 -37.35
CA LYS A 233 -1.11 26.14 -37.34
C LYS A 233 -1.07 26.90 -36.00
N GLY A 234 0.12 27.02 -35.40
CA GLY A 234 0.34 27.72 -34.12
C GLY A 234 -0.01 26.93 -32.85
N VAL A 235 -0.58 25.74 -32.97
CA VAL A 235 -0.83 24.83 -31.84
C VAL A 235 0.27 23.78 -31.77
N THR A 236 0.87 23.62 -30.59
CA THR A 236 1.86 22.56 -30.35
C THR A 236 1.17 21.33 -29.78
N LEU A 237 1.34 20.18 -30.41
CA LEU A 237 0.94 18.88 -29.90
C LEU A 237 2.16 18.25 -29.20
N TYR A 238 2.05 18.01 -27.90
CA TYR A 238 3.04 17.32 -27.08
C TYR A 238 2.74 15.83 -27.03
N HIS A 239 3.76 15.01 -27.26
CA HIS A 239 3.71 13.57 -27.10
C HIS A 239 4.27 13.20 -25.73
N LEU A 240 3.46 12.51 -24.92
CA LEU A 240 3.82 12.04 -23.59
C LEU A 240 3.70 10.52 -23.52
N TYR A 241 4.45 9.91 -22.62
CA TYR A 241 4.37 8.49 -22.32
C TYR A 241 3.81 8.28 -20.92
N VAL A 242 2.79 7.44 -20.78
CA VAL A 242 2.15 7.16 -19.49
C VAL A 242 2.03 5.66 -19.28
N ARG A 243 2.35 5.17 -18.08
CA ARG A 243 2.09 3.77 -17.69
C ARG A 243 1.40 3.69 -16.35
N GLU A 244 0.62 2.65 -16.12
CA GLU A 244 0.20 2.32 -14.76
C GLU A 244 1.44 2.00 -13.91
N ARG A 245 1.48 2.50 -12.67
CA ARG A 245 2.52 2.14 -11.71
C ARG A 245 2.57 0.62 -11.57
N GLY A 246 3.77 0.05 -11.75
CA GLY A 246 3.96 -1.40 -11.66
C GLY A 246 3.77 -2.14 -12.99
N LYS A 247 3.54 -1.43 -14.10
CA LYS A 247 3.70 -1.97 -15.46
C LYS A 247 5.03 -1.57 -16.07
N PHE A 248 5.47 -2.36 -17.04
CA PHE A 248 6.64 -2.06 -17.84
C PHE A 248 6.30 -1.13 -19.02
N ASP A 249 5.27 -1.50 -19.79
CA ASP A 249 4.89 -0.84 -21.04
C ASP A 249 4.29 0.54 -20.81
N MET A 250 4.61 1.47 -21.72
CA MET A 250 4.11 2.83 -21.72
C MET A 250 3.17 3.06 -22.90
N GLU A 251 2.09 3.76 -22.63
CA GLU A 251 1.13 4.21 -23.60
C GLU A 251 1.45 5.62 -24.08
N SER A 252 1.24 5.86 -25.38
CA SER A 252 1.37 7.20 -25.95
C SER A 252 0.09 7.98 -25.77
N ILE A 253 0.20 9.18 -25.21
CA ILE A 253 -0.88 10.17 -25.16
C ILE A 253 -0.41 11.48 -25.79
N PHE A 254 -1.36 12.30 -26.22
CA PHE A 254 -1.09 13.56 -26.87
C PHE A 254 -1.88 14.69 -26.22
N LEU A 255 -1.19 15.78 -25.87
CA LEU A 255 -1.80 16.99 -25.31
C LEU A 255 -1.51 18.19 -26.19
N ARG A 256 -2.48 19.08 -26.33
CA ARG A 256 -2.35 20.29 -27.12
C ARG A 256 -1.99 21.49 -26.25
N SER A 257 -1.21 22.42 -26.79
CA SER A 257 -0.77 23.63 -26.08
C SER A 257 -1.90 24.56 -25.67
N ASP A 258 -3.02 24.55 -26.41
CA ASP A 258 -4.23 25.32 -26.12
C ASP A 258 -5.11 24.71 -25.00
N ASN A 259 -4.81 23.48 -24.57
CA ASN A 259 -5.52 22.78 -23.50
C ASN A 259 -4.55 21.97 -22.62
N LEU A 260 -3.45 22.59 -22.20
CA LEU A 260 -2.41 21.94 -21.39
C LEU A 260 -2.74 22.03 -19.90
N THR A 261 -3.84 21.39 -19.50
CA THR A 261 -4.38 21.42 -18.13
C THR A 261 -4.27 20.05 -17.45
N LEU A 262 -4.32 20.03 -16.11
CA LEU A 262 -4.36 18.80 -15.33
C LEU A 262 -5.60 17.95 -15.67
N GLY A 263 -6.75 18.59 -15.88
CA GLY A 263 -7.97 17.91 -16.30
C GLY A 263 -7.87 17.31 -17.70
N ALA A 264 -7.20 17.98 -18.63
CA ALA A 264 -6.94 17.44 -19.97
C ALA A 264 -5.97 16.25 -19.93
N LEU A 265 -4.93 16.31 -19.10
CA LEU A 265 -4.01 15.19 -18.86
C LEU A 265 -4.76 13.98 -18.31
N GLU A 266 -5.56 14.17 -17.27
CA GLU A 266 -6.36 13.10 -16.67
C GLU A 266 -7.32 12.48 -17.69
N SER A 267 -8.04 13.32 -18.44
CA SER A 267 -8.98 12.88 -19.47
C SER A 267 -8.29 12.12 -20.59
N ALA A 268 -7.09 12.55 -21.02
CA ALA A 268 -6.31 11.87 -22.05
C ALA A 268 -5.83 10.48 -21.59
N VAL A 269 -5.37 10.38 -20.33
CA VAL A 269 -4.98 9.10 -19.73
C VAL A 269 -6.18 8.16 -19.63
N LEU A 270 -7.30 8.62 -19.07
CA LEU A 270 -8.52 7.81 -18.94
C LEU A 270 -9.01 7.33 -20.31
N THR A 271 -9.07 8.23 -21.30
CA THR A 271 -9.52 7.91 -22.66
C THR A 271 -8.62 6.85 -23.28
N ARG A 272 -7.29 7.02 -23.19
CA ARG A 272 -6.33 6.07 -23.76
C ARG A 272 -6.52 4.68 -23.17
N PHE A 273 -6.47 4.57 -21.85
CA PHE A 273 -6.54 3.27 -21.18
C PHE A 273 -7.93 2.62 -21.33
N LYS A 274 -9.04 3.39 -21.23
CA LYS A 274 -10.39 2.83 -21.45
C LYS A 274 -10.60 2.34 -22.88
N SER A 275 -10.07 3.03 -23.90
CA SER A 275 -10.23 2.62 -25.31
C SER A 275 -9.59 1.27 -25.64
N GLN A 276 -8.60 0.84 -24.85
CA GLN A 276 -7.92 -0.44 -25.00
C GLN A 276 -8.58 -1.58 -24.21
N GLY A 277 -9.69 -1.33 -23.52
CA GLY A 277 -10.28 -2.31 -22.59
C GLY A 277 -9.37 -2.61 -21.40
N TYR A 278 -8.56 -1.62 -20.98
CA TYR A 278 -7.55 -1.82 -19.95
C TYR A 278 -8.14 -2.20 -18.59
N VAL A 279 -7.47 -3.11 -17.90
CA VAL A 279 -7.80 -3.53 -16.54
C VAL A 279 -6.63 -3.17 -15.62
N PRO A 280 -6.83 -2.26 -14.64
CA PRO A 280 -5.80 -1.92 -13.66
C PRO A 280 -5.28 -3.14 -12.90
N ILE A 281 -3.98 -3.16 -12.59
CA ILE A 281 -3.31 -4.28 -11.90
C ILE A 281 -4.05 -4.66 -10.62
N TRP A 282 -4.46 -3.68 -9.84
CA TRP A 282 -5.11 -3.91 -8.56
C TRP A 282 -6.48 -4.58 -8.67
N LYS A 283 -7.16 -4.59 -9.84
CA LYS A 283 -8.54 -5.10 -9.94
C LYS A 283 -8.64 -6.57 -9.56
N ASN A 284 -7.62 -7.35 -9.88
CA ASN A 284 -7.57 -8.79 -9.58
C ASN A 284 -6.93 -9.10 -8.22
N GLU A 285 -6.01 -8.25 -7.76
CA GLU A 285 -5.23 -8.46 -6.54
C GLU A 285 -5.89 -7.88 -5.28
N ARG A 286 -6.52 -6.71 -5.42
CA ARG A 286 -7.13 -5.98 -4.29
C ARG A 286 -8.23 -6.86 -3.66
N PRO A 287 -8.43 -6.89 -2.33
CA PRO A 287 -9.51 -7.68 -1.73
C PRO A 287 -10.90 -7.29 -2.28
N LYS A 288 -11.82 -8.25 -2.48
CA LYS A 288 -13.16 -8.00 -3.05
C LYS A 288 -13.92 -6.85 -2.37
N ILE A 289 -13.80 -6.73 -1.04
CA ILE A 289 -14.41 -5.66 -0.24
C ILE A 289 -13.92 -4.24 -0.62
N LEU A 290 -12.77 -4.14 -1.29
CA LEU A 290 -12.14 -2.88 -1.71
C LEU A 290 -12.15 -2.69 -3.24
N ARG A 291 -12.65 -3.65 -4.03
CA ARG A 291 -12.56 -3.62 -5.50
C ARG A 291 -13.40 -2.52 -6.15
N GLY A 292 -14.31 -1.87 -5.42
CA GLY A 292 -15.12 -0.77 -5.94
C GLY A 292 -15.90 -1.15 -7.21
N GLY A 293 -16.37 -0.13 -7.93
CA GLY A 293 -16.99 -0.27 -9.25
C GLY A 293 -16.01 0.09 -10.36
N ASP A 294 -16.27 1.22 -11.03
CA ASP A 294 -15.34 1.78 -12.02
C ASP A 294 -14.07 2.34 -11.38
N TRP A 295 -13.00 2.37 -12.17
CA TRP A 295 -11.72 2.92 -11.78
C TRP A 295 -11.53 4.34 -12.28
N LYS A 296 -10.79 5.13 -11.51
CA LYS A 296 -10.45 6.53 -11.84
C LYS A 296 -8.96 6.78 -11.63
N VAL A 297 -8.47 7.91 -12.15
CA VAL A 297 -7.11 8.38 -11.86
C VAL A 297 -7.09 8.91 -10.43
N TYR A 298 -6.17 8.41 -9.61
CA TYR A 298 -5.88 9.00 -8.30
C TYR A 298 -4.72 9.98 -8.39
N ARG A 299 -3.66 9.61 -9.11
CA ARG A 299 -2.49 10.48 -9.26
C ARG A 299 -1.72 10.20 -10.53
N ILE A 300 -1.15 11.27 -11.10
CA ILE A 300 -0.20 11.21 -12.21
C ILE A 300 1.07 11.93 -11.77
N TYR A 301 2.23 11.32 -11.97
CA TYR A 301 3.52 11.87 -11.53
C TYR A 301 4.66 11.44 -12.46
N PRO A 302 5.80 12.17 -12.50
CA PRO A 302 6.94 11.80 -13.32
C PRO A 302 7.56 10.46 -12.92
N VAL A 303 8.01 9.69 -13.91
CA VAL A 303 8.76 8.46 -13.66
C VAL A 303 10.05 8.77 -12.89
N GLY A 304 10.40 7.91 -11.93
CA GLY A 304 11.69 7.96 -11.22
C GLY A 304 11.66 8.61 -9.84
N ILE A 305 10.50 9.07 -9.36
CA ILE A 305 10.34 9.51 -7.97
C ILE A 305 10.10 8.31 -7.04
N SER A 306 10.41 8.47 -5.75
CA SER A 306 10.21 7.41 -4.75
C SER A 306 8.72 7.13 -4.48
N GLN A 307 8.42 5.98 -3.88
CA GLN A 307 7.03 5.61 -3.54
C GLN A 307 6.39 6.59 -2.56
N ARG A 308 7.16 7.03 -1.55
CA ARG A 308 6.73 8.03 -0.58
C ARG A 308 6.43 9.37 -1.25
N GLU A 309 7.29 9.80 -2.16
CA GLU A 309 7.06 11.02 -2.93
C GLU A 309 5.81 10.90 -3.81
N ALA A 310 5.69 9.80 -4.58
CA ALA A 310 4.54 9.56 -5.42
C ALA A 310 3.22 9.59 -4.63
N LEU A 311 3.16 8.94 -3.46
CA LEU A 311 1.91 8.85 -2.68
C LEU A 311 1.60 10.09 -1.84
N TYR A 312 2.61 10.70 -1.23
CA TYR A 312 2.39 11.68 -0.17
C TYR A 312 2.86 13.08 -0.51
N THR A 313 3.97 13.23 -1.23
CA THR A 313 4.65 14.54 -1.38
C THR A 313 4.38 15.19 -2.73
N PHE A 314 4.58 14.47 -3.82
CA PHE A 314 4.55 15.04 -5.16
C PHE A 314 3.11 15.24 -5.65
N ARG A 315 2.79 16.47 -6.07
CA ARG A 315 1.60 16.83 -6.83
C ARG A 315 1.96 17.95 -7.79
N PHE A 316 1.34 17.95 -8.98
CA PHE A 316 1.27 19.17 -9.78
C PHE A 316 0.27 20.10 -9.10
N ASN A 317 0.70 21.27 -8.64
CA ASN A 317 -0.16 22.18 -7.88
C ASN A 317 -0.99 23.09 -8.80
N SER A 318 -0.60 23.20 -10.06
CA SER A 318 -1.27 24.03 -11.07
C SER A 318 -1.05 23.51 -12.48
N ASP A 319 -1.89 23.97 -13.42
CA ASP A 319 -1.70 23.75 -14.86
C ASP A 319 -0.35 24.33 -15.34
N ALA A 320 0.11 25.42 -14.71
CA ALA A 320 1.41 26.02 -15.01
C ALA A 320 2.58 25.11 -14.63
N ASP A 321 2.48 24.37 -13.52
CA ASP A 321 3.50 23.40 -13.11
C ASP A 321 3.59 22.23 -14.11
N LEU A 322 2.44 21.73 -14.56
CA LEU A 322 2.38 20.71 -15.60
C LEU A 322 3.00 21.23 -16.91
N ALA A 323 2.61 22.42 -17.34
CA ALA A 323 3.13 23.04 -18.55
C ALA A 323 4.65 23.23 -18.48
N LYS A 324 5.17 23.71 -17.34
CA LYS A 324 6.60 23.84 -17.10
C LYS A 324 7.31 22.49 -17.17
N HIS A 325 6.74 21.45 -16.54
CA HIS A 325 7.31 20.11 -16.58
C HIS A 325 7.39 19.55 -18.00
N ILE A 326 6.30 19.63 -18.78
CA ILE A 326 6.24 19.13 -20.15
C ILE A 326 7.22 19.87 -21.06
N ASN A 327 7.35 21.19 -20.91
CA ASN A 327 8.28 21.98 -21.71
C ASN A 327 9.75 21.68 -21.39
N ASN A 328 10.07 21.42 -20.11
CA ASN A 328 11.43 21.11 -19.68
C ASN A 328 11.84 19.66 -19.98
N ASN A 329 10.87 18.76 -20.17
CA ASN A 329 11.10 17.33 -20.35
C ASN A 329 10.50 16.85 -21.69
N PRO A 330 11.27 16.88 -22.79
CA PRO A 330 10.82 16.32 -24.07
C PRO A 330 10.40 14.86 -23.90
N CYS A 331 9.23 14.49 -24.43
CA CYS A 331 8.66 13.15 -24.29
C CYS A 331 8.48 12.76 -22.82
N ALA A 332 7.95 13.66 -22.00
CA ALA A 332 7.82 13.43 -20.57
C ALA A 332 7.15 12.08 -20.28
N LYS A 333 7.78 11.32 -19.38
CA LYS A 333 7.36 9.99 -18.98
C LYS A 333 6.71 10.09 -17.61
N LEU A 334 5.45 9.67 -17.54
CA LEU A 334 4.63 9.74 -16.35
C LEU A 334 4.19 8.33 -15.93
N GLU A 335 3.96 8.17 -14.65
CA GLU A 335 3.22 7.04 -14.10
C GLU A 335 1.86 7.52 -13.60
N VAL A 336 0.88 6.63 -13.69
CA VAL A 336 -0.46 6.85 -13.17
C VAL A 336 -0.79 5.78 -12.12
N ILE A 337 -1.42 6.21 -11.04
CA ILE A 337 -2.07 5.34 -10.07
C ILE A 337 -3.57 5.42 -10.32
N PHE A 338 -4.18 4.28 -10.63
CA PHE A 338 -5.62 4.11 -10.67
C PHE A 338 -6.12 3.62 -9.31
N VAL A 339 -7.35 3.97 -8.95
CA VAL A 339 -8.02 3.48 -7.71
C VAL A 339 -9.42 3.00 -7.95
#